data_AF-A0A438HV08-F1
#
_entry.id   AF-A0A438HV08-F1
#
_cell.length_a   1.000
_cell.length_b   1.000
_cell.length_c   1.000
_cell.angle_alpha   90.00
_cell.angle_beta   90.00
_cell.angle_gamma   90.00
#
_symmetry.space_group_name_H-M   'P 1'
#
loop_
_entity.id
_entity.type
_entity.pdbx_description
1 polymer ?
#
loop_
_entity_poly.entity_id
_entity_poly.type
_entity_poly.pdbx_seq_one_letter_code
_entity_poly.pdbx_strand_id
1 'polypeptide(L)'
;MALSPKWVFVVQILLTLINLNRATSSSDPLVQQELDKVLQLPGQTFNISFGHYAGYVTVNEYTGRALFYWFIEAAEDPSSKPLVLWLNGGPGCSSIAYGQSEEIGPFHIKEDGKTLYLNPYSWNQGMISLTFLIRIEND
;
A
#
# COMPACT_ATOMS: atom_id res chain seq x y z
N MET A 1 -17.65 -42.03 28.86
CA MET A 1 -16.28 -42.52 29.06
C MET A 1 -15.39 -41.31 29.26
N ALA A 2 -14.93 -41.03 30.48
CA ALA A 2 -14.12 -39.85 30.77
C ALA A 2 -12.66 -40.09 30.34
N LEU A 3 -12.07 -39.12 29.64
CA LEU A 3 -10.65 -39.16 29.28
C LEU A 3 -9.79 -39.13 30.54
N SER A 4 -8.75 -39.98 30.60
CA SER A 4 -7.85 -39.97 31.77
C SER A 4 -7.08 -38.64 31.85
N PRO A 5 -6.65 -38.18 33.04
CA PRO A 5 -5.98 -36.90 33.23
C PRO A 5 -4.76 -36.66 32.32
N LYS A 6 -4.04 -37.73 31.95
CA LYS A 6 -2.89 -37.68 31.03
C LYS A 6 -3.28 -37.22 29.62
N TRP A 7 -4.43 -37.70 29.12
CA TRP A 7 -4.92 -37.37 27.78
C TRP A 7 -5.50 -35.96 27.72
N VAL A 8 -6.10 -35.47 28.82
CA VAL A 8 -6.55 -34.06 28.93
C VAL A 8 -5.37 -33.11 28.78
N PHE A 9 -4.24 -33.40 29.42
CA PHE A 9 -3.04 -32.57 29.33
C PHE A 9 -2.42 -32.57 27.91
N VAL A 10 -2.40 -33.74 27.26
CA VAL A 10 -1.93 -33.88 25.87
C VAL A 10 -2.81 -33.09 24.89
N VAL A 11 -4.14 -33.17 25.04
CA VAL A 11 -5.08 -32.40 24.22
C VAL A 11 -4.93 -30.90 24.46
N GLN A 12 -4.73 -30.47 25.70
CA GLN A 12 -4.49 -29.06 26.03
C GLN A 12 -3.20 -28.53 25.38
N ILE A 13 -2.11 -29.33 25.41
CA ILE A 13 -0.84 -28.99 24.76
C ILE A 13 -1.01 -28.94 23.23
N LEU A 14 -1.72 -29.90 22.64
CA LEU A 14 -2.00 -29.89 21.21
C LEU A 14 -2.82 -28.66 20.81
N LEU A 15 -3.84 -28.31 21.59
CA LEU A 15 -4.65 -27.11 21.35
C LEU A 15 -3.82 -25.83 21.50
N THR A 16 -2.92 -25.73 22.48
CA THR A 16 -2.05 -24.56 22.62
C THR A 16 -1.02 -24.46 21.50
N LEU A 17 -0.44 -25.58 21.05
CA LEU A 17 0.47 -25.62 19.90
C LEU A 17 -0.23 -25.25 18.58
N ILE A 18 -1.48 -25.68 18.39
CA ILE A 18 -2.31 -25.31 17.23
C ILE A 18 -2.63 -23.80 17.24
N ASN A 19 -2.90 -23.22 18.42
CA ASN A 19 -3.14 -21.77 18.54
C ASN A 19 -1.85 -20.94 18.40
N LEU A 20 -0.70 -21.47 18.81
CA LEU A 20 0.59 -20.78 18.69
C LEU A 20 1.04 -20.62 17.22
N ASN A 21 0.77 -21.63 16.38
CA ASN A 21 1.01 -21.54 14.92
C ASN A 21 0.06 -20.57 14.19
N ARG A 22 -1.06 -20.20 14.81
CA ARG A 22 -2.02 -19.24 14.24
C ARG A 22 -1.67 -17.77 14.53
N ALA A 23 -0.75 -17.52 15.46
CA ALA A 23 -0.43 -16.17 15.94
C ALA A 23 0.65 -15.44 15.13
N THR A 24 1.15 -16.01 14.02
CA THR A 24 2.38 -15.53 13.35
C THR A 24 2.18 -14.94 11.95
N SER A 25 1.00 -14.41 11.58
CA SER A 25 0.78 -13.89 10.22
C SER A 25 0.27 -12.45 10.09
N SER A 26 0.33 -11.62 11.13
CA SER A 26 0.17 -10.17 10.92
C SER A 26 1.55 -9.51 11.05
N SER A 27 2.15 -9.09 9.94
CA SER A 27 3.25 -8.13 9.99
C SER A 27 2.76 -6.87 10.72
N ASP A 28 3.60 -6.30 11.57
CA ASP A 28 3.30 -5.03 12.25
C ASP A 28 3.00 -3.96 11.18
N PRO A 29 1.83 -3.31 11.19
CA PRO A 29 1.45 -2.32 10.18
C PRO A 29 2.46 -1.18 10.05
N LEU A 30 3.11 -0.77 11.14
CA LEU A 30 4.11 0.29 11.11
C LEU A 30 5.39 -0.19 10.44
N VAL A 31 5.77 -1.44 10.66
CA VAL A 31 6.91 -2.06 9.97
C VAL A 31 6.61 -2.17 8.47
N GLN A 32 5.40 -2.59 8.10
CA GLN A 32 5.02 -2.68 6.69
C GLN A 32 5.01 -1.31 6.01
N GLN A 33 4.51 -0.28 6.68
CA GLN A 33 4.54 1.09 6.18
C GLN A 33 5.97 1.56 5.88
N GLU A 34 6.91 1.29 6.78
CA GLU A 34 8.33 1.65 6.55
C GLU A 34 8.95 0.86 5.39
N LEU A 35 8.56 -0.40 5.20
CA LEU A 35 9.01 -1.21 4.06
C LEU A 35 8.46 -0.72 2.72
N ASP A 36 7.23 -0.20 2.71
CA ASP A 36 6.58 0.31 1.51
C ASP A 36 7.07 1.72 1.12
N LYS A 37 7.91 2.35 1.95
CA LYS A 37 8.42 3.72 1.72
C LYS A 37 9.31 3.78 0.48
N VAL A 38 8.95 4.65 -0.45
CA VAL A 38 9.73 4.92 -1.66
C VAL A 38 10.73 6.04 -1.35
N LEU A 39 12.03 5.74 -1.50
CA LEU A 39 13.10 6.70 -1.20
C LEU A 39 13.40 7.63 -2.39
N GLN A 40 13.43 7.06 -3.61
CA GLN A 40 13.68 7.81 -4.84
C GLN A 40 13.16 7.02 -6.04
N LEU A 41 12.56 7.72 -7.01
CA LEU A 41 12.15 7.11 -8.27
C LEU A 41 13.28 7.14 -9.31
N PRO A 42 13.37 6.14 -10.19
CA PRO A 42 14.17 6.25 -11.42
C PRO A 42 13.78 7.51 -12.20
N GLY A 43 14.76 8.26 -12.70
CA GLY A 43 14.51 9.49 -13.46
C GLY A 43 14.17 10.73 -12.63
N GLN A 44 14.10 10.61 -11.29
CA GLN A 44 13.95 11.73 -10.39
C GLN A 44 15.27 12.48 -10.23
N THR A 45 15.33 13.71 -10.77
CA THR A 45 16.51 14.60 -10.74
C THR A 45 16.35 15.78 -9.78
N PHE A 46 15.35 15.73 -8.91
CA PHE A 46 14.98 16.78 -7.97
C PHE A 46 14.66 16.20 -6.59
N ASN A 47 14.68 17.06 -5.57
CA ASN A 47 14.27 16.71 -4.22
C ASN A 47 12.77 16.92 -4.03
N ILE A 48 12.15 16.11 -3.19
CA ILE A 48 10.76 16.22 -2.76
C ILE A 48 10.69 16.48 -1.26
N SER A 49 9.60 17.09 -0.81
CA SER A 49 9.36 17.42 0.61
C SER A 49 8.29 16.56 1.28
N PHE A 50 7.71 15.60 0.56
CA PHE A 50 6.64 14.72 1.03
C PHE A 50 7.07 13.25 0.98
N GLY A 51 6.53 12.45 1.90
CA GLY A 51 6.67 10.99 1.85
C GLY A 51 5.76 10.39 0.79
N HIS A 52 6.19 9.25 0.25
CA HIS A 52 5.35 8.43 -0.60
C HIS A 52 5.69 6.94 -0.43
N TYR A 53 4.67 6.11 -0.61
CA TYR A 53 4.70 4.70 -0.24
C TYR A 53 4.00 3.89 -1.32
N ALA A 54 4.56 2.76 -1.70
CA ALA A 54 3.99 1.88 -2.71
C ALA A 54 4.08 0.43 -2.25
N GLY A 55 2.98 -0.28 -2.37
CA GLY A 55 2.89 -1.65 -1.86
C GLY A 55 1.60 -2.34 -2.31
N TYR A 56 1.26 -3.41 -1.60
CA TYR A 56 0.09 -4.22 -1.88
C TYR A 56 -0.81 -4.36 -0.67
N VAL A 57 -2.12 -4.26 -0.89
CA VAL A 57 -3.13 -4.58 0.11
C VAL A 57 -3.87 -5.83 -0.33
N THR A 58 -3.74 -6.91 0.43
CA THR A 58 -4.50 -8.14 0.19
C THR A 58 -5.98 -7.90 0.49
N VAL A 59 -6.83 -8.13 -0.52
CA VAL A 59 -8.29 -7.97 -0.41
C VAL A 59 -9.03 -9.30 -0.35
N ASN A 60 -8.37 -10.40 -0.69
CA ASN A 60 -8.91 -11.75 -0.52
C ASN A 60 -7.77 -12.76 -0.33
N GLU A 61 -7.54 -13.17 0.92
CA GLU A 61 -6.52 -14.15 1.30
C GLU A 61 -6.73 -15.52 0.62
N TYR A 62 -7.98 -15.98 0.49
CA TYR A 62 -8.29 -17.30 -0.07
C TYR A 62 -7.91 -17.42 -1.55
N THR A 63 -8.03 -16.33 -2.29
CA THR A 63 -7.70 -16.26 -3.72
C THR A 63 -6.36 -15.58 -3.98
N GLY A 64 -5.65 -15.14 -2.93
CA GLY A 64 -4.41 -14.38 -3.06
C GLY A 64 -4.57 -13.03 -3.78
N ARG A 65 -5.78 -12.46 -3.81
CA ARG A 65 -6.04 -11.21 -4.55
C ARG A 65 -5.54 -10.02 -3.75
N ALA A 66 -4.73 -9.19 -4.39
CA ALA A 66 -4.23 -7.94 -3.83
C ALA A 66 -4.46 -6.76 -4.79
N LEU A 67 -4.54 -5.56 -4.22
CA LEU A 67 -4.52 -4.30 -4.95
C LEU A 67 -3.15 -3.66 -4.74
N PHE A 68 -2.53 -3.21 -5.83
CA PHE A 68 -1.37 -2.33 -5.75
C PHE A 68 -1.84 -0.94 -5.37
N TYR A 69 -1.13 -0.30 -4.44
CA TYR A 69 -1.37 1.09 -4.06
C TYR A 69 -0.12 1.94 -4.23
N TRP A 70 -0.33 3.22 -4.54
CA TRP A 70 0.69 4.25 -4.38
C TRP A 70 0.07 5.41 -3.60
N PHE A 71 0.58 5.62 -2.39
CA PHE A 71 0.18 6.67 -1.47
C PHE A 71 1.17 7.83 -1.50
N ILE A 72 0.67 9.04 -1.64
CA ILE A 72 1.42 10.30 -1.62
C ILE A 72 0.90 11.13 -0.45
N GLU A 73 1.78 11.49 0.47
CA GLU A 73 1.45 12.41 1.56
C GLU A 73 1.22 13.83 1.02
N ALA A 74 0.38 14.59 1.73
CA ALA A 74 0.34 16.03 1.54
C ALA A 74 1.72 16.64 1.80
N ALA A 75 2.10 17.63 0.99
CA ALA A 75 3.39 18.33 1.08
C ALA A 75 3.56 19.13 2.37
N GLU A 76 2.46 19.55 2.98
CA GLU A 76 2.44 20.36 4.19
C GLU A 76 1.52 19.73 5.24
N ASP A 77 2.07 19.51 6.45
CA ASP A 77 1.38 18.96 7.62
C ASP A 77 0.49 17.74 7.30
N PRO A 78 1.06 16.64 6.76
CA PRO A 78 0.28 15.50 6.28
C PRO A 78 -0.61 14.86 7.37
N SER A 79 -0.22 14.99 8.64
CA SER A 79 -1.01 14.51 9.79
C SER A 79 -2.36 15.20 9.97
N SER A 80 -2.52 16.45 9.52
CA SER A 80 -3.78 17.20 9.66
C SER A 80 -4.64 17.19 8.40
N LYS A 81 -4.12 16.68 7.28
CA LYS A 81 -4.79 16.69 5.99
C LYS A 81 -5.68 15.46 5.81
N PRO A 82 -6.82 15.59 5.09
CA PRO A 82 -7.67 14.45 4.81
C PRO A 82 -7.00 13.47 3.84
N LEU A 83 -7.38 12.19 3.97
CA LEU A 83 -7.03 11.14 3.02
C LEU A 83 -8.06 11.10 1.89
N VAL A 84 -7.58 11.07 0.64
CA VAL A 84 -8.40 10.91 -0.55
C VAL A 84 -7.98 9.67 -1.32
N LEU A 85 -8.97 8.82 -1.60
CA LEU A 85 -8.83 7.70 -2.51
C LEU A 85 -9.21 8.13 -3.93
N TRP A 86 -8.30 7.94 -4.89
CA TRP A 86 -8.53 8.19 -6.30
C TRP A 86 -8.61 6.88 -7.09
N LEU A 87 -9.64 6.77 -7.92
CA LEU A 87 -9.89 5.62 -8.77
C LEU A 87 -10.20 6.11 -10.18
N ASN A 88 -9.37 5.72 -11.15
CA ASN A 88 -9.74 5.89 -12.54
C ASN A 88 -10.80 4.87 -12.94
N GLY A 89 -11.73 5.29 -13.79
CA GLY A 89 -12.84 4.49 -14.29
C GLY A 89 -12.47 3.68 -15.54
N GLY A 90 -13.51 3.29 -16.30
CA GLY A 90 -13.38 2.28 -17.34
C GLY A 90 -13.12 0.89 -16.73
N PRO A 91 -13.40 -0.21 -17.42
CA PRO A 91 -12.90 -1.50 -16.96
C PRO A 91 -11.41 -1.61 -17.29
N GLY A 92 -10.56 -1.70 -16.27
CA GLY A 92 -9.14 -2.07 -16.40
C GLY A 92 -8.15 -0.92 -16.59
N CYS A 93 -8.58 0.34 -16.65
CA CYS A 93 -7.64 1.46 -16.67
C CYS A 93 -6.90 1.59 -15.34
N SER A 94 -5.63 1.98 -15.43
CA SER A 94 -4.73 2.09 -14.29
C SER A 94 -4.84 3.47 -13.64
N SER A 95 -5.19 3.52 -12.34
CA SER A 95 -5.19 4.77 -11.58
C SER A 95 -3.79 5.39 -11.42
N ILE A 96 -2.74 4.58 -11.57
CA ILE A 96 -1.35 5.07 -11.51
C ILE A 96 -0.91 5.65 -12.85
N ALA A 97 -1.26 4.98 -13.95
CA ALA A 97 -0.88 5.44 -15.28
C ALA A 97 -1.57 6.77 -15.61
N TYR A 98 -2.89 6.85 -15.40
CA TYR A 98 -3.64 8.07 -15.72
C TYR A 98 -3.68 9.05 -14.54
N GLY A 99 -4.39 8.70 -13.47
CA GLY A 99 -4.62 9.61 -12.34
C GLY A 99 -3.35 10.20 -11.75
N GLN A 100 -2.40 9.32 -11.40
CA GLN A 100 -1.17 9.74 -10.75
C GLN A 100 -0.14 10.35 -11.72
N SER A 101 0.06 9.77 -12.91
CA SER A 101 1.18 10.16 -13.78
C SER A 101 0.83 11.21 -14.84
N GLU A 102 -0.46 11.40 -15.13
CA GLU A 102 -0.94 12.30 -16.20
C GLU A 102 -1.93 13.37 -15.71
N GLU A 103 -2.70 13.09 -14.65
CA GLU A 103 -3.75 14.00 -14.17
C GLU A 103 -3.31 14.83 -12.95
N ILE A 104 -3.42 14.26 -11.74
CA ILE A 104 -3.41 15.02 -10.47
C ILE A 104 -2.22 14.70 -9.55
N GLY A 105 -1.42 13.69 -9.89
CA GLY A 105 -0.28 13.29 -9.08
C GLY A 105 0.94 14.20 -9.24
N PRO A 106 1.93 14.10 -8.34
CA PRO A 106 3.08 14.99 -8.32
C PRO A 106 4.15 14.65 -9.36
N PHE A 107 4.20 13.42 -9.88
CA PHE A 107 5.27 12.96 -10.76
C PHE A 107 4.73 12.73 -12.16
N HIS A 108 5.17 13.56 -13.11
CA HIS A 108 4.86 13.36 -14.53
C HIS A 108 6.11 12.94 -15.30
N ILE A 109 5.90 12.19 -16.38
CA ILE A 109 6.96 11.64 -17.22
C ILE A 109 7.26 12.63 -18.35
N LYS A 110 8.53 12.96 -18.58
CA LYS A 110 8.96 13.79 -19.70
C LYS A 110 8.84 13.04 -21.03
N GLU A 111 8.93 13.78 -22.13
CA GLU A 111 8.87 13.22 -23.50
C GLU A 111 9.93 12.15 -23.78
N ASP A 112 11.03 12.12 -23.03
CA ASP A 112 12.07 11.08 -23.14
C ASP A 112 11.64 9.71 -22.59
N GLY A 113 10.47 9.63 -21.93
CA GLY A 113 9.92 8.42 -21.31
C GLY A 113 10.74 7.90 -20.12
N LYS A 114 11.69 8.69 -19.61
CA LYS A 114 12.70 8.24 -18.64
C LYS A 114 12.85 9.17 -17.45
N THR A 115 12.75 10.48 -17.67
CA THR A 115 12.95 11.46 -16.61
C THR A 115 11.62 12.00 -16.12
N LEU A 116 11.58 12.38 -14.85
CA LEU A 116 10.40 12.91 -14.20
C LEU A 116 10.47 14.44 -14.11
N TYR A 117 9.32 15.07 -13.98
CA TYR A 117 9.19 16.45 -13.51
C TYR A 117 8.04 16.57 -12.51
N LEU A 118 8.10 17.59 -11.65
CA LEU A 118 7.04 17.86 -10.69
C LEU A 118 5.86 18.55 -11.38
N ASN A 119 4.65 18.05 -11.10
CA ASN A 119 3.42 18.73 -11.44
C ASN A 119 3.16 19.86 -10.43
N PRO A 120 3.24 21.15 -10.82
CA PRO A 120 3.01 22.27 -9.91
C PRO A 120 1.55 22.38 -9.45
N TYR A 121 0.63 21.67 -10.11
CA TYR A 121 -0.81 21.65 -9.79
C TYR A 121 -1.25 20.34 -9.13
N SER A 122 -0.29 19.53 -8.63
CA SER A 122 -0.66 18.28 -7.96
C SER A 122 -1.51 18.55 -6.72
N TRP A 123 -2.52 17.72 -6.53
CA TRP A 123 -3.45 17.90 -5.42
C TRP A 123 -2.79 17.71 -4.03
N ASN A 124 -1.61 17.06 -3.98
CA ASN A 124 -0.88 16.88 -2.72
C ASN A 124 -0.16 18.16 -2.24
N GLN A 125 -0.09 19.23 -3.04
CA GLN A 125 0.65 20.45 -2.69
C GLN A 125 0.07 21.26 -1.52
N GLY A 126 -1.15 20.99 -1.06
CA GLY A 126 -1.68 21.70 0.12
C GLY A 126 -3.05 21.26 0.63
N MET A 127 -3.72 20.35 -0.08
CA MET A 127 -5.13 20.08 0.15
C MET A 127 -5.36 18.71 0.79
N ILE A 128 -4.66 17.65 0.35
CA ILE A 128 -5.01 16.26 0.67
C ILE A 128 -3.80 15.31 0.57
N SER A 129 -3.87 14.16 1.23
CA SER A 129 -3.02 12.99 0.94
C SER A 129 -3.73 12.08 -0.07
N LEU A 130 -3.03 11.60 -1.10
CA LEU A 130 -3.61 10.87 -2.24
C LEU A 130 -3.24 9.39 -2.23
N THR A 131 -4.22 8.50 -2.31
CA THR A 131 -4.00 7.07 -2.56
C THR A 131 -4.59 6.67 -3.90
N PHE A 132 -3.79 6.03 -4.75
CA PHE A 132 -4.22 5.46 -6.02
C PHE A 132 -4.21 3.94 -5.93
N LEU A 133 -5.26 3.28 -6.42
CA LEU A 133 -5.36 1.82 -6.42
C LEU A 133 -5.44 1.24 -7.83
N ILE A 134 -4.75 0.13 -8.04
CA ILE A 134 -4.87 -0.73 -9.22
C ILE A 134 -5.10 -2.17 -8.78
N ARG A 135 -6.03 -2.84 -9.45
CA ARG A 135 -6.13 -4.29 -9.37
C ARG A 135 -5.02 -4.94 -10.19
N ILE A 136 -4.14 -5.68 -9.52
CA ILE A 136 -3.18 -6.56 -10.19
C ILE A 136 -3.83 -7.94 -10.30
N GLU A 137 -3.94 -8.46 -11.52
CA GLU A 137 -4.27 -9.86 -11.73
C GLU A 137 -2.96 -10.65 -11.59
N ASN A 138 -2.93 -11.57 -10.63
CA ASN A 138 -1.88 -12.57 -10.55
C ASN A 138 -2.33 -13.71 -11.47
N ASP A 139 -1.59 -13.93 -12.56
CA ASP A 139 -1.72 -15.12 -13.42
C ASP A 139 -1.26 -16.40 -12.69
#